data_AF-A0A351MQ73-F1
#
_entry.id   AF-A0A351MQ73-F1
#
_cell.length_a   1.000
_cell.length_b   1.000
_cell.length_c   1.000
_cell.angle_alpha   90.00
_cell.angle_beta   90.00
_cell.angle_gamma   90.00
#
_symmetry.space_group_name_H-M   'P 1'
#
loop_
_entity.id
_entity.type
_entity.pdbx_description
1 polymer ?
#
loop_
_entity_poly.entity_id
_entity_poly.type
_entity_poly.pdbx_seq_one_letter_code
_entity_poly.pdbx_strand_id
1 'polypeptide(L)' 'IFQEPGTSMNPVYTVGFQIAEAVKAHRPEISNVQSTVEASLDAVGIREPARAAASYPHELSGGMLQRAMIAMA' A
#
# COMPACT_ATOMS: atom_id res chain seq x y z
N ILE A 1 -15.41 -3.54 -17.26
CA ILE A 1 -15.15 -4.96 -16.90
C ILE A 1 -14.29 -4.91 -15.64
N PHE A 2 -14.91 -5.10 -14.48
CA PHE A 2 -14.20 -5.29 -13.22
C PHE A 2 -13.81 -6.77 -13.16
N GLN A 3 -12.53 -7.07 -13.10
CA GLN A 3 -12.02 -8.42 -12.91
C GLN A 3 -11.23 -8.48 -11.61
N GLU A 4 -11.47 -9.57 -10.89
CA GLU A 4 -10.96 -10.04 -9.60
C GLU A 4 -11.49 -9.37 -8.32
N PRO A 5 -12.28 -10.08 -7.46
CA PRO A 5 -12.77 -9.58 -6.18
C PRO A 5 -11.71 -9.61 -5.04
N GLY A 6 -10.43 -9.72 -5.36
CA GLY A 6 -9.33 -9.72 -4.40
C GLY A 6 -8.48 -8.46 -4.53
N THR A 7 -8.81 -7.42 -3.75
CA THR A 7 -7.99 -6.23 -3.47
C THR A 7 -7.60 -5.36 -4.68
N SER A 8 -8.57 -4.68 -5.31
CA SER A 8 -8.23 -3.38 -5.92
C SER A 8 -8.09 -2.33 -4.83
N MET A 9 -7.04 -1.52 -4.88
CA MET A 9 -6.93 -0.35 -4.00
C MET A 9 -8.08 0.61 -4.30
N ASN A 10 -8.71 1.12 -3.24
CA ASN A 10 -9.72 2.15 -3.35
C ASN A 10 -9.07 3.45 -3.88
N PRO A 11 -9.54 4.02 -5.01
CA PRO A 11 -8.89 5.14 -5.66
C PRO A 11 -8.98 6.47 -4.88
N VAL A 12 -9.84 6.56 -3.85
CA VAL A 12 -10.05 7.79 -3.07
C VAL A 12 -9.14 7.91 -1.84
N TYR A 13 -8.39 6.85 -1.53
CA TYR A 13 -7.44 6.85 -0.42
C TYR A 13 -6.02 6.71 -0.94
N THR A 14 -5.06 7.26 -0.21
CA THR A 14 -3.64 7.04 -0.53
C THR A 14 -3.28 5.57 -0.33
N VAL A 15 -2.25 5.13 -1.04
CA VAL A 15 -1.71 3.78 -0.95
C VAL A 15 -1.26 3.48 0.49
N GLY A 16 -0.57 4.43 1.12
CA GLY A 16 -0.08 4.28 2.48
C GLY A 16 -1.20 4.20 3.52
N PHE A 17 -2.31 4.91 3.33
CA PHE A 17 -3.47 4.80 4.21
C PHE A 17 -4.04 3.37 4.19
N GLN A 18 -4.22 2.80 3.00
CA GLN A 18 -4.82 1.47 2.84
C GLN A 18 -3.92 0.38 3.41
N ILE A 19 -2.61 0.47 3.20
CA ILE A 19 -1.62 -0.43 3.81
C ILE A 19 -1.62 -0.25 5.33
N ALA A 20 -1.69 0.98 5.84
CA ALA A 20 -1.74 1.25 7.28
C ALA A 20 -2.97 0.61 7.95
N GLU A 21 -4.14 0.67 7.31
CA GLU A 21 -5.34 0.02 7.84
C GLU A 21 -5.19 -1.51 7.86
N ALA A 22 -4.60 -2.10 6.81
CA ALA A 22 -4.28 -3.53 6.80
C ALA A 22 -3.29 -3.90 7.94
N VAL A 23 -2.24 -3.10 8.14
CA VAL A 23 -1.27 -3.29 9.22
C VAL A 23 -1.96 -3.23 10.59
N LYS A 24 -2.77 -2.21 10.87
CA LYS A 24 -3.46 -2.07 12.16
C LYS A 24 -4.46 -3.20 12.41
N ALA A 25 -5.13 -3.68 11.37
CA ALA A 25 -6.11 -4.76 11.49
C ALA A 25 -5.45 -6.10 11.86
N HIS A 26 -4.25 -6.38 11.35
CA HIS A 26 -3.57 -7.66 11.57
C HIS A 26 -2.48 -7.62 12.64
N ARG A 27 -1.91 -6.44 12.91
CA ARG A 27 -0.79 -6.20 13.83
C ARG A 27 -1.04 -4.95 14.70
N PRO A 28 -2.06 -4.96 15.56
CA PRO A 28 -2.44 -3.80 16.39
C PRO A 28 -1.36 -3.39 17.39
N GLU A 29 -0.38 -4.26 17.67
CA GLU A 29 0.76 -3.99 18.54
C GLU A 29 1.81 -3.04 17.93
N ILE A 30 1.79 -2.84 16.61
CA ILE A 30 2.72 -1.94 15.93
C ILE A 30 2.40 -0.49 16.28
N SER A 31 3.31 0.15 17.01
CA SER A 31 3.19 1.57 17.40
C SER A 31 3.58 2.54 16.28
N ASN A 32 4.54 2.19 15.44
CA ASN A 32 4.99 3.01 14.32
C ASN A 32 4.52 2.44 12.97
N VAL A 33 3.22 2.57 12.71
CA VAL A 33 2.58 2.06 11.48
C VAL A 33 3.17 2.69 10.23
N GLN A 34 3.51 3.97 10.25
CA GLN A 34 4.08 4.64 9.09
C GLN A 34 5.42 4.02 8.66
N SER A 35 6.32 3.77 9.60
CA SER A 35 7.58 3.10 9.30
C SER A 35 7.37 1.70 8.76
N THR A 36 6.36 0.97 9.26
CA THR A 36 6.00 -0.35 8.72
C THR A 36 5.49 -0.27 7.29
N VAL A 37 4.64 0.71 6.97
CA VAL A 37 4.14 0.93 5.60
C VAL A 37 5.30 1.18 4.63
N GLU A 38 6.20 2.09 4.98
CA GLU A 38 7.36 2.42 4.16
C GLU A 38 8.29 1.21 3.99
N ALA A 39 8.52 0.45 5.05
CA ALA A 39 9.31 -0.79 4.99
C ALA A 39 8.65 -1.87 4.10
N SER A 40 7.32 -2.03 4.15
CA SER A 40 6.61 -2.98 3.29
C SER A 40 6.70 -2.58 1.81
N LEU A 41 6.60 -1.29 1.50
CA LEU A 41 6.75 -0.77 0.15
C LEU A 41 8.20 -0.93 -0.38
N ASP A 42 9.19 -0.70 0.48
CA ASP A 42 10.60 -0.94 0.15
C ASP A 42 10.86 -2.43 -0.13
N ALA A 43 10.31 -3.32 0.71
CA ALA A 43 10.48 -4.77 0.58
C ALA A 43 9.96 -5.34 -0.74
N VAL A 44 8.96 -4.69 -1.37
CA VAL A 44 8.46 -5.08 -2.70
C VAL A 44 9.19 -4.38 -3.84
N GLY A 45 10.19 -3.55 -3.56
CA GLY A 45 11.03 -2.88 -4.57
C GLY A 45 10.52 -1.52 -5.06
N ILE A 46 9.74 -0.80 -4.24
CA ILE A 46 9.36 0.59 -4.53
C ILE A 46 10.48 1.52 -4.03
N ARG A 47 11.19 2.15 -4.97
CA ARG A 47 12.39 2.97 -4.68
C ARG A 47 12.14 4.22 -3.84
N GLU A 48 10.94 4.79 -3.88
CA GLU A 48 10.57 5.97 -3.10
C GLU A 48 9.36 5.62 -2.21
N PRO A 49 9.52 4.82 -1.14
CA PRO A 49 8.41 4.29 -0.35
C PRO A 49 7.52 5.38 0.23
N ALA A 50 8.12 6.42 0.83
CA ALA A 50 7.38 7.54 1.43
C ALA A 50 6.54 8.29 0.39
N ARG A 51 7.09 8.51 -0.81
CA ARG A 51 6.36 9.14 -1.92
C ARG A 51 5.22 8.25 -2.40
N ALA A 52 5.47 6.97 -2.60
CA ALA A 52 4.44 6.03 -3.02
C ALA A 52 3.33 5.87 -1.99
N ALA A 53 3.66 5.89 -0.69
CA ALA A 53 2.70 5.86 0.41
C ALA A 53 1.79 7.11 0.39
N ALA A 54 2.33 8.27 0.02
CA ALA A 54 1.57 9.51 -0.11
C ALA A 54 0.73 9.59 -1.39
N SER A 55 1.02 8.77 -2.41
CA SER A 55 0.30 8.76 -3.68
C SER A 55 -1.05 8.04 -3.61
N TYR A 56 -1.99 8.49 -4.42
CA TYR A 56 -3.22 7.76 -4.75
C TYR A 56 -2.94 6.65 -5.77
N PRO A 57 -3.77 5.59 -5.81
CA PRO A 57 -3.59 4.47 -6.75
C PRO A 57 -3.44 4.88 -8.22
N HIS A 58 -4.17 5.91 -8.66
CA HIS A 58 -4.16 6.40 -10.04
C HIS A 58 -2.90 7.21 -10.40
N GLU A 59 -2.08 7.58 -9.41
CA GLU A 59 -0.82 8.28 -9.61
C GLU A 59 0.37 7.32 -9.74
N LEU A 60 0.16 6.03 -9.46
CA LEU A 60 1.17 4.99 -9.60
C LEU A 60 1.07 4.32 -10.97
N SER A 61 2.23 3.94 -11.53
CA SER A 61 2.25 3.04 -12.69
C SER A 61 1.59 1.70 -12.33
N GLY A 62 1.02 0.99 -13.31
CA GLY A 62 0.37 -0.31 -13.07
C GLY A 62 1.28 -1.33 -12.35
N GLY A 63 2.57 -1.37 -12.70
CA GLY A 63 3.54 -2.23 -12.01
C GLY A 63 3.86 -1.80 -10.57
N MET A 64 3.85 -0.49 -10.29
CA MET A 64 3.96 0.02 -8.91
C MET A 64 2.72 -0.29 -8.10
N LEU A 65 1.53 -0.15 -8.70
CA LEU A 65 0.27 -0.48 -8.06
C LEU A 65 0.20 -1.98 -7.72
N GLN A 66 0.63 -2.86 -8.64
CA GLN A 66 0.74 -4.29 -8.36
C GLN A 66 1.67 -4.59 -7.18
N ARG A 67 2.84 -3.97 -7.14
CA ARG A 67 3.77 -4.12 -5.99
C ARG A 67 3.16 -3.61 -4.69
N ALA A 68 2.47 -2.47 -4.73
CA ALA A 68 1.81 -1.92 -3.54
C ALA A 68 0.69 -2.83 -3.02
N MET A 69 -0.05 -3.51 -3.91
CA MET A 69 -1.03 -4.52 -3.51
C MET A 69 -0.37 -5.73 -2.84
N ILE A 70 0.80 -6.16 -3.34
CA ILE A 70 1.60 -7.23 -2.69
C ILE A 70 2.09 -6.79 -1.31
N ALA A 71 2.49 -5.53 -1.13
CA ALA A 71 2.93 -5.00 0.15
C ALA A 71 1.82 -4.92 1.22
N MET A 72 0.55 -4.93 0.78
CA MET A 72 -0.63 -4.89 1.65
C MET A 72 -1.10 -6.29 2.09
N ALA A 73 -0.66 -7.34 1.39
CA ALA A 73 -1.10 -8.73 1.58
C ALA A 73 -0.41 -9.44 2.74
#